data_AF-A0A1C0YV58-F1
#
_entry.id   AF-A0A1C0YV58-F1
#
_cell.length_a   1.000
_cell.length_b   1.000
_cell.length_c   1.000
_cell.angle_alpha   90.00
_cell.angle_beta   90.00
_cell.angle_gamma   90.00
#
_symmetry.space_group_name_H-M   'P 1'
#
loop_
_entity.id
_entity.type
_entity.pdbx_description
1 polymer ?
#
loop_
_entity_poly.entity_id
_entity_poly.type
_entity_poly.pdbx_seq_one_letter_code
_entity_poly.pdbx_strand_id
1 'polypeptide(L)'
;MSVNLDINVFTSYVDSKPFYGEYERRMEQERLANQKPSAPLSQEEAAKVKEKIGDAVELTEEARSFLSNVAERKAKAQALQQAAQNSAVGENAFQYTGDLKKQHLVISEAFSKMGVYDAMSNDEVRQFEHLLKDITAGMDSINGGNRDLDHELSRDAAQVSFMSSVAALQELGKKYVGAEHQERFQALMEDYKEHNAANVAQHISIRELAAQNMQQFPMSNASGYRSNTEAAIRTLASVTHSQEQTETYHNELLSLFEQIKKDEKPLRSIFEEIKQSMFAHASGNQVTSTIKAYIQNRDGQELSRLQSYWQKI
;
A
#
# COMPACT_ATOMS: atom_id res chain seq x y z
N MET A 1 -27.83 30.32 -43.01
CA MET A 1 -26.46 29.81 -42.83
C MET A 1 -26.43 29.16 -41.47
N SER A 2 -26.62 27.84 -41.42
CA SER A 2 -26.55 27.06 -40.19
C SER A 2 -25.18 26.39 -40.16
N VAL A 3 -24.42 26.66 -39.11
CA VAL A 3 -23.07 26.11 -38.93
C VAL A 3 -23.21 24.70 -38.38
N ASN A 4 -22.82 23.71 -39.19
CA ASN A 4 -22.54 22.36 -38.74
C ASN A 4 -21.24 22.39 -37.92
N LEU A 5 -21.33 22.02 -36.64
CA LEU A 5 -20.19 21.65 -35.83
C LEU A 5 -20.21 20.14 -35.66
N ASP A 6 -19.60 19.46 -36.64
CA ASP A 6 -19.20 18.06 -36.50
C ASP A 6 -18.04 17.99 -35.50
N ILE A 7 -18.36 17.87 -34.22
CA ILE A 7 -17.37 17.50 -33.20
C ILE A 7 -17.30 15.98 -33.16
N ASN A 8 -16.47 15.44 -34.03
CA ASN A 8 -16.06 14.04 -34.01
C ASN A 8 -15.05 13.84 -32.86
N VAL A 9 -15.52 13.77 -31.62
CA VAL A 9 -14.68 13.29 -30.51
C VAL A 9 -14.69 11.77 -30.58
N PHE A 10 -13.62 11.22 -31.16
CA PHE A 10 -13.20 9.84 -30.93
C PHE A 10 -12.95 9.65 -29.42
N THR A 11 -14.01 9.37 -28.66
CA THR A 11 -13.89 8.76 -27.34
C THR A 11 -13.64 7.28 -27.60
N SER A 12 -12.37 6.92 -27.76
CA SER A 12 -11.97 5.54 -27.59
C SER A 12 -12.20 5.19 -26.12
N TYR A 13 -13.35 4.54 -25.86
CA TYR A 13 -13.58 3.81 -24.63
C TYR A 13 -12.50 2.72 -24.55
N VAL A 14 -11.41 3.03 -23.85
CA VAL A 14 -10.46 2.00 -23.45
C VAL A 14 -11.12 1.21 -22.34
N ASP A 15 -11.47 -0.02 -22.67
CA ASP A 15 -11.98 -1.08 -21.82
C ASP A 15 -10.90 -1.48 -20.78
N SER A 16 -10.51 -0.56 -19.89
CA SER A 16 -9.50 -0.82 -18.85
C SER A 16 -10.17 -1.39 -17.61
N LYS A 17 -10.20 -2.73 -17.54
CA LYS A 17 -10.55 -3.47 -16.32
C LYS A 17 -9.73 -2.94 -15.12
N PRO A 18 -10.30 -2.89 -13.90
CA PRO A 18 -9.54 -2.53 -12.69
C PRO A 18 -8.30 -3.42 -12.53
N PHE A 19 -7.15 -2.80 -12.26
CA PHE A 19 -5.87 -3.49 -12.09
C PHE A 19 -5.76 -4.05 -10.66
N TYR A 20 -5.75 -5.38 -10.54
CA TYR A 20 -5.68 -6.09 -9.27
C TYR A 20 -4.28 -6.59 -8.91
N GLY A 21 -3.30 -6.32 -9.76
CA GLY A 21 -1.99 -6.94 -9.73
C GLY A 21 -1.70 -7.70 -11.02
N GLU A 22 -0.43 -7.78 -11.36
CA GLU A 22 0.05 -8.50 -12.54
C GLU A 22 -0.13 -10.02 -12.36
N TYR A 23 0.08 -10.55 -11.15
CA TYR A 23 -0.15 -11.95 -10.87
C TYR A 23 -1.62 -12.33 -11.09
N GLU A 24 -2.54 -11.58 -10.48
CA GLU A 24 -3.98 -11.78 -10.65
C GLU A 24 -4.41 -11.64 -12.11
N ARG A 25 -3.82 -10.69 -12.86
CA ARG A 25 -4.06 -10.51 -14.30
C ARG A 25 -3.66 -11.76 -15.08
N ARG A 26 -2.49 -12.34 -14.81
CA ARG A 26 -2.00 -13.57 -15.48
C ARG A 26 -2.84 -14.78 -15.13
N MET A 27 -3.18 -14.97 -13.86
CA MET A 27 -4.04 -16.07 -13.43
C MET A 27 -5.43 -16.01 -14.08
N GLU A 28 -6.00 -14.82 -14.23
CA GLU A 28 -7.26 -14.64 -14.94
C GLU A 28 -7.13 -14.94 -16.43
N GLN A 29 -6.03 -14.53 -17.08
CA GLN A 29 -5.78 -14.86 -18.49
C GLN A 29 -5.62 -16.36 -18.71
N GLU A 30 -4.89 -17.05 -17.85
CA GLU A 30 -4.76 -18.51 -17.89
C GLU A 30 -6.11 -19.20 -17.65
N ARG A 31 -6.90 -18.70 -16.69
CA ARG A 31 -8.24 -19.22 -16.44
C ARG A 31 -9.15 -19.07 -17.66
N LEU A 32 -9.11 -17.91 -18.33
CA LEU A 32 -9.89 -17.65 -19.54
C LEU A 32 -9.39 -18.47 -20.73
N ALA A 33 -8.07 -18.66 -20.89
CA ALA A 33 -7.49 -19.49 -21.94
C ALA A 33 -7.82 -20.98 -21.76
N ASN A 34 -7.89 -21.44 -20.50
CA ASN A 34 -8.22 -22.82 -20.14
C ASN A 34 -9.73 -23.07 -20.00
N GLN A 35 -10.57 -22.03 -20.07
CA GLN A 35 -12.01 -22.20 -20.25
C GLN A 35 -12.25 -22.71 -21.68
N LYS A 36 -12.49 -24.02 -21.80
CA LYS A 36 -13.14 -24.55 -23.01
C LYS A 36 -14.44 -23.74 -23.20
N PRO A 37 -14.72 -23.21 -24.40
CA PRO A 37 -16.04 -22.65 -24.67
C PRO A 37 -17.02 -23.76 -24.30
N SER A 38 -17.93 -23.49 -23.37
CA SER A 38 -19.00 -24.40 -23.04
C SER A 38 -19.68 -24.74 -24.37
N ALA A 39 -19.52 -26.00 -24.81
CA ALA A 39 -20.31 -26.49 -25.91
C ALA A 39 -21.77 -26.21 -25.54
N PRO A 40 -22.59 -25.63 -26.44
CA PRO A 40 -24.01 -25.53 -26.18
C PRO A 40 -24.47 -26.94 -25.79
N LEU A 41 -25.16 -27.06 -24.64
CA LEU A 41 -25.74 -28.31 -24.18
C LEU A 41 -26.38 -29.00 -25.38
N SER A 42 -25.97 -30.23 -25.67
CA SER A 42 -26.69 -31.00 -26.68
C SER A 42 -28.17 -31.09 -26.26
N GLN A 43 -29.10 -31.11 -27.21
CA GLN A 43 -30.53 -31.20 -26.90
C GLN A 43 -30.85 -32.40 -25.97
N GLU A 44 -30.02 -33.45 -26.03
CA GLU A 44 -30.13 -34.65 -25.22
C GLU A 44 -29.61 -34.46 -23.78
N GLU A 45 -28.53 -33.70 -23.57
CA GLU A 45 -28.03 -33.35 -22.23
C GLU A 45 -28.95 -32.35 -21.53
N ALA A 46 -29.54 -31.40 -22.27
CA ALA A 46 -30.56 -30.50 -21.75
C ALA A 46 -31.83 -31.25 -21.29
N ALA A 47 -32.19 -32.34 -21.98
CA ALA A 47 -33.31 -33.21 -21.60
C ALA A 47 -33.00 -34.05 -20.35
N LYS A 48 -31.78 -34.60 -20.23
CA LYS A 48 -31.35 -35.42 -19.07
C LYS A 48 -31.16 -34.62 -17.78
N VAL A 49 -30.78 -33.34 -17.86
CA VAL A 49 -30.73 -32.44 -16.69
C VAL A 49 -32.13 -32.14 -16.17
N LYS A 50 -33.12 -32.05 -17.07
CA LYS A 50 -34.54 -31.85 -16.73
C LYS A 50 -35.17 -33.02 -15.97
N GLU A 51 -34.62 -34.23 -16.14
CA GLU A 51 -35.15 -35.47 -15.55
C GLU A 51 -34.56 -35.76 -14.15
N LYS A 52 -33.40 -35.19 -13.81
CA LYS A 52 -32.69 -35.43 -12.53
C LYS A 52 -32.97 -34.39 -11.43
N ILE A 53 -33.58 -33.26 -11.77
CA ILE A 53 -34.03 -32.26 -10.79
C ILE A 53 -35.51 -32.57 -10.51
N GLY A 54 -35.76 -33.41 -9.51
CA GLY A 54 -37.10 -33.63 -8.98
C GLY A 54 -37.75 -32.30 -8.62
N ASP A 55 -39.03 -32.17 -8.98
CA ASP A 55 -39.89 -30.98 -8.93
C ASP A 55 -39.17 -29.67 -9.31
N ALA A 56 -39.28 -29.35 -10.59
CA ALA A 56 -38.82 -28.10 -11.18
C ALA A 56 -39.31 -26.89 -10.37
N VAL A 57 -38.41 -26.28 -9.60
CA VAL A 57 -38.55 -24.86 -9.26
C VAL A 57 -38.37 -24.12 -10.58
N GLU A 58 -39.49 -23.72 -11.19
CA GLU A 58 -39.46 -22.81 -12.31
C GLU A 58 -38.82 -21.51 -11.86
N LEU A 59 -37.58 -21.27 -12.31
CA LEU A 59 -36.95 -19.96 -12.20
C LEU A 59 -37.93 -18.95 -12.80
N THR A 60 -38.38 -17.99 -11.97
CA THR A 60 -39.25 -16.91 -12.45
C THR A 60 -38.55 -16.17 -13.58
N GLU A 61 -39.34 -15.48 -14.41
CA GLU A 61 -38.79 -14.68 -15.50
C GLU A 61 -37.80 -13.62 -14.96
N GLU A 62 -38.06 -13.08 -13.76
CA GLU A 62 -37.10 -12.21 -13.06
C GLU A 62 -35.80 -12.92 -12.71
N ALA A 63 -35.82 -14.18 -12.24
CA ALA A 63 -34.60 -14.89 -11.87
C ALA A 63 -33.74 -15.23 -13.09
N ARG A 64 -34.35 -15.53 -14.24
CA ARG A 64 -33.62 -15.77 -15.51
C ARG A 64 -33.04 -14.47 -16.07
N SER A 65 -33.83 -13.40 -16.09
CA SER A 65 -33.38 -12.05 -16.46
C SER A 65 -32.30 -11.52 -15.49
N PHE A 66 -32.40 -11.89 -14.21
CA PHE A 66 -31.36 -11.60 -13.24
C PHE A 66 -30.09 -12.33 -13.61
N LEU A 67 -30.10 -13.65 -13.78
CA LEU A 67 -28.90 -14.43 -14.09
C LEU A 67 -28.27 -14.10 -15.45
N SER A 68 -29.08 -13.84 -16.49
CA SER A 68 -28.58 -13.47 -17.83
C SER A 68 -27.85 -12.13 -17.84
N ASN A 69 -28.26 -11.21 -16.98
CA ASN A 69 -27.74 -9.84 -16.98
C ASN A 69 -26.69 -9.62 -15.87
N VAL A 70 -26.24 -10.67 -15.16
CA VAL A 70 -25.19 -10.56 -14.13
C VAL A 70 -23.89 -10.04 -14.74
N ALA A 71 -23.47 -10.58 -15.88
CA ALA A 71 -22.25 -10.15 -16.56
C ALA A 71 -22.32 -8.68 -16.98
N GLU A 72 -23.48 -8.27 -17.52
CA GLU A 72 -23.72 -6.89 -17.97
C GLU A 72 -23.83 -5.91 -16.79
N ARG A 73 -24.48 -6.29 -15.69
CA ARG A 73 -24.52 -5.48 -14.46
C ARG A 73 -23.15 -5.37 -13.80
N LYS A 74 -22.34 -6.43 -13.84
CA LYS A 74 -20.95 -6.41 -13.36
C LYS A 74 -20.09 -5.48 -14.23
N ALA A 75 -20.23 -5.57 -15.56
CA ALA A 75 -19.56 -4.67 -16.49
C ALA A 75 -20.01 -3.21 -16.30
N LYS A 76 -21.30 -2.96 -16.08
CA LYS A 76 -21.85 -1.62 -15.85
C LYS A 76 -21.40 -1.04 -14.50
N ALA A 77 -21.34 -1.85 -13.45
CA ALA A 77 -20.80 -1.44 -12.16
C ALA A 77 -19.29 -1.12 -12.26
N GLN A 78 -18.54 -1.93 -13.01
CA GLN A 78 -17.13 -1.68 -13.30
C GLN A 78 -16.93 -0.41 -14.13
N ALA A 79 -17.75 -0.17 -15.16
CA ALA A 79 -17.69 1.04 -15.97
C ALA A 79 -18.08 2.29 -15.18
N LEU A 80 -19.03 2.20 -14.25
CA LEU A 80 -19.36 3.29 -13.32
C LEU A 80 -18.21 3.57 -12.34
N GLN A 81 -17.57 2.52 -11.83
CA GLN A 81 -16.37 2.65 -11.00
C GLN A 81 -15.21 3.27 -11.79
N GLN A 82 -15.06 2.92 -13.07
CA GLN A 82 -14.04 3.45 -13.97
C GLN A 82 -14.33 4.89 -14.43
N ALA A 83 -15.59 5.25 -14.65
CA ALA A 83 -15.99 6.63 -14.92
C ALA A 83 -15.72 7.53 -13.69
N ALA A 84 -15.92 6.99 -12.49
CA ALA A 84 -15.50 7.63 -11.24
C ALA A 84 -13.95 7.66 -11.08
N GLN A 85 -13.22 6.68 -11.61
CA GLN A 85 -11.75 6.67 -11.70
C GLN A 85 -11.21 7.76 -12.63
N ASN A 86 -11.80 7.93 -13.81
CA ASN A 86 -11.29 8.81 -14.86
C ASN A 86 -11.69 10.28 -14.69
N SER A 87 -12.74 10.56 -13.91
CA SER A 87 -13.24 11.92 -13.69
C SER A 87 -12.52 12.66 -12.54
N ALA A 88 -11.59 11.99 -11.86
CA ALA A 88 -10.82 12.48 -10.71
C ALA A 88 -9.31 12.27 -10.87
N VAL A 89 -8.77 12.49 -12.08
CA VAL A 89 -7.31 12.50 -12.30
C VAL A 89 -6.74 13.76 -11.64
N GLY A 90 -6.27 13.62 -10.40
CA GLY A 90 -5.30 14.55 -9.82
C GLY A 90 -3.98 14.47 -10.58
N GLU A 91 -3.15 15.51 -10.49
CA GLU A 91 -1.84 15.55 -11.17
C GLU A 91 -0.88 14.43 -10.69
N ASN A 92 -1.12 13.84 -9.51
CA ASN A 92 -0.26 12.85 -8.88
C ASN A 92 -0.91 11.44 -8.82
N ALA A 93 -0.17 10.42 -9.28
CA ALA A 93 -0.66 9.04 -9.42
C ALA A 93 -1.14 8.37 -8.12
N PHE A 94 -0.69 8.85 -6.96
CA PHE A 94 -1.02 8.31 -5.64
C PHE A 94 -2.14 9.07 -4.94
N GLN A 95 -2.53 10.25 -5.40
CA GLN A 95 -3.73 10.93 -4.88
C GLN A 95 -5.01 10.10 -5.10
N TYR A 96 -5.02 9.25 -6.14
CA TYR A 96 -6.11 8.33 -6.46
C TYR A 96 -6.20 7.10 -5.52
N THR A 97 -5.45 7.08 -4.41
CA THR A 97 -5.36 5.92 -3.50
C THR A 97 -6.29 5.95 -2.29
N GLY A 98 -7.13 6.98 -2.12
CA GLY A 98 -8.17 6.98 -1.09
C GLY A 98 -9.14 5.79 -1.22
N ASP A 99 -9.45 5.11 -0.10
CA ASP A 99 -10.33 3.94 0.15
C ASP A 99 -10.36 2.74 -0.85
N LEU A 100 -9.89 2.86 -2.10
CA LEU A 100 -10.18 1.90 -3.18
C LEU A 100 -8.96 1.43 -3.99
N LYS A 101 -7.80 2.09 -3.95
CA LYS A 101 -6.58 1.64 -4.67
C LYS A 101 -5.34 1.69 -3.75
N LYS A 102 -4.77 0.52 -3.43
CA LYS A 102 -3.56 0.41 -2.61
C LYS A 102 -2.32 0.90 -3.38
N GLN A 103 -1.33 1.49 -2.69
CA GLN A 103 -0.18 2.13 -3.35
C GLN A 103 0.69 1.14 -4.13
N HIS A 104 0.91 -0.08 -3.62
CA HIS A 104 1.65 -1.12 -4.34
C HIS A 104 1.04 -1.47 -5.71
N LEU A 105 -0.27 -1.30 -5.90
CA LEU A 105 -0.93 -1.57 -7.18
C LEU A 105 -0.61 -0.50 -8.22
N VAL A 106 -0.45 0.76 -7.81
CA VAL A 106 -0.03 1.85 -8.71
C VAL A 106 1.38 1.55 -9.24
N ILE A 107 2.27 1.14 -8.34
CA ILE A 107 3.65 0.79 -8.67
C ILE A 107 3.72 -0.47 -9.53
N SER A 108 2.97 -1.52 -9.16
CA SER A 108 2.92 -2.76 -9.95
C SER A 108 2.36 -2.52 -11.36
N GLU A 109 1.33 -1.68 -11.50
CA GLU A 109 0.79 -1.31 -12.81
C GLU A 109 1.85 -0.60 -13.68
N ALA A 110 2.66 0.27 -13.08
CA ALA A 110 3.76 0.92 -13.77
C ALA A 110 4.84 -0.06 -14.21
N PHE A 111 5.25 -0.99 -13.34
CA PHE A 111 6.21 -2.05 -13.68
C PHE A 111 5.71 -2.96 -14.80
N SER A 112 4.43 -3.32 -14.81
CA SER A 112 3.79 -4.06 -15.89
C SER A 112 3.87 -3.30 -17.22
N LYS A 113 3.56 -1.99 -17.21
CA LYS A 113 3.66 -1.13 -18.41
C LYS A 113 5.11 -0.91 -18.89
N MET A 114 6.11 -1.16 -18.05
CA MET A 114 7.53 -1.06 -18.38
C MET A 114 8.14 -2.43 -18.73
N GLY A 115 7.34 -3.50 -18.81
CA GLY A 115 7.81 -4.84 -19.17
C GLY A 115 8.63 -5.55 -18.09
N VAL A 116 8.65 -5.05 -16.85
CA VAL A 116 9.46 -5.64 -15.76
C VAL A 116 9.09 -7.09 -15.49
N TYR A 117 7.82 -7.43 -15.63
CA TYR A 117 7.33 -8.78 -15.35
C TYR A 117 7.49 -9.75 -16.53
N ASP A 118 7.83 -9.28 -17.73
CA ASP A 118 7.71 -10.08 -18.97
C ASP A 118 8.58 -11.34 -18.94
N ALA A 119 9.75 -11.26 -18.30
CA ALA A 119 10.67 -12.38 -18.12
C ALA A 119 10.43 -13.20 -16.84
N MET A 120 9.54 -12.75 -15.95
CA MET A 120 9.25 -13.42 -14.67
C MET A 120 8.19 -14.51 -14.84
N SER A 121 8.38 -15.64 -14.17
CA SER A 121 7.36 -16.66 -13.94
C SER A 121 6.23 -16.16 -13.03
N ASN A 122 5.09 -16.84 -13.01
CA ASN A 122 3.96 -16.44 -12.14
C ASN A 122 4.34 -16.41 -10.65
N ASP A 123 5.18 -17.33 -10.19
CA ASP A 123 5.64 -17.34 -8.80
C ASP A 123 6.58 -16.16 -8.50
N GLU A 124 7.45 -15.79 -9.44
CA GLU A 124 8.30 -14.61 -9.32
C GLU A 124 7.48 -13.31 -9.31
N VAL A 125 6.51 -13.18 -10.22
CA VAL A 125 5.58 -12.03 -10.21
C VAL A 125 4.85 -11.93 -8.87
N ARG A 126 4.32 -13.06 -8.37
CA ARG A 126 3.64 -13.09 -7.08
C ARG A 126 4.56 -12.62 -5.95
N GLN A 127 5.79 -13.11 -5.89
CA GLN A 127 6.76 -12.74 -4.87
C GLN A 127 7.15 -11.25 -4.97
N PHE A 128 7.34 -10.75 -6.19
CA PHE A 128 7.64 -9.35 -6.45
C PHE A 128 6.50 -8.44 -6.01
N GLU A 129 5.24 -8.79 -6.29
CA GLU A 129 4.10 -8.00 -5.83
C GLU A 129 3.89 -8.08 -4.31
N HIS A 130 4.23 -9.21 -3.67
CA HIS A 130 4.30 -9.26 -2.20
C HIS A 130 5.41 -8.38 -1.65
N LEU A 131 6.57 -8.30 -2.32
CA LEU A 131 7.62 -7.36 -1.96
C LEU A 131 7.15 -5.91 -2.06
N LEU A 132 6.42 -5.53 -3.11
CA LEU A 132 5.84 -4.19 -3.22
C LEU A 132 4.82 -3.91 -2.12
N LYS A 133 3.96 -4.87 -1.80
CA LYS A 133 3.03 -4.79 -0.65
C LYS A 133 3.80 -4.58 0.64
N ASP A 134 4.85 -5.38 0.88
CA ASP A 134 5.70 -5.26 2.05
C ASP A 134 6.40 -3.91 2.09
N ILE A 135 6.78 -3.31 0.97
CA ILE A 135 7.45 -1.99 0.93
C ILE A 135 6.48 -0.86 1.24
N THR A 136 5.27 -0.86 0.64
CA THR A 136 4.29 0.25 0.80
C THR A 136 3.38 0.12 2.01
N ALA A 137 3.38 -1.02 2.72
CA ALA A 137 2.42 -1.32 3.78
C ALA A 137 2.28 -0.20 4.83
N GLY A 138 3.37 0.43 5.26
CA GLY A 138 3.34 1.50 6.24
C GLY A 138 2.67 2.76 5.72
N MET A 139 2.92 3.13 4.46
CA MET A 139 2.25 4.27 3.83
C MET A 139 0.77 3.97 3.55
N ASP A 140 0.46 2.73 3.15
CA ASP A 140 -0.92 2.25 3.03
C ASP A 140 -1.66 2.31 4.38
N SER A 141 -0.98 2.10 5.52
CA SER A 141 -1.61 2.17 6.85
C SER A 141 -1.93 3.61 7.26
N ILE A 142 -1.03 4.56 6.98
CA ILE A 142 -1.19 5.97 7.32
C ILE A 142 -2.29 6.62 6.46
N ASN A 143 -2.41 6.24 5.19
CA ASN A 143 -3.35 6.85 4.25
C ASN A 143 -4.79 6.29 4.33
N GLY A 144 -5.18 5.72 5.47
CA GLY A 144 -6.54 5.23 5.73
C GLY A 144 -6.79 3.75 5.42
N GLY A 145 -5.74 2.97 5.12
CA GLY A 145 -5.86 1.56 4.74
C GLY A 145 -6.12 0.58 5.89
N ASN A 146 -5.90 0.98 7.16
CA ASN A 146 -6.14 0.16 8.35
C ASN A 146 -6.65 1.02 9.52
N ARG A 147 -7.74 0.60 10.16
CA ARG A 147 -8.27 1.21 11.40
C ARG A 147 -7.83 0.46 12.66
N ASP A 148 -6.83 -0.40 12.54
CA ASP A 148 -6.35 -1.20 13.65
C ASP A 148 -5.38 -0.40 14.53
N LEU A 149 -5.83 -0.10 15.74
CA LEU A 149 -5.08 0.67 16.75
C LEU A 149 -3.83 -0.08 17.27
N ASP A 150 -3.74 -1.39 17.02
CA ASP A 150 -2.59 -2.21 17.40
C ASP A 150 -1.50 -2.23 16.32
N HIS A 151 -1.80 -1.76 15.11
CA HIS A 151 -0.88 -1.70 13.97
C HIS A 151 -0.64 -0.28 13.45
N GLU A 152 -1.06 0.73 14.20
CA GLU A 152 -0.83 2.13 13.87
C GLU A 152 0.65 2.49 14.11
N LEU A 153 1.30 3.02 13.08
CA LEU A 153 2.66 3.49 13.18
C LEU A 153 2.74 4.71 14.08
N SER A 154 3.80 4.80 14.87
CA SER A 154 4.16 6.07 15.50
C SER A 154 4.66 7.11 14.49
N ARG A 155 4.76 8.38 14.92
CA ARG A 155 5.38 9.43 14.10
C ARG A 155 6.78 9.03 13.60
N ASP A 156 7.62 8.54 14.50
CA ASP A 156 9.00 8.17 14.15
C ASP A 156 9.08 6.91 13.29
N ALA A 157 8.23 5.90 13.54
CA ALA A 157 8.15 4.71 12.69
C ALA A 157 7.57 5.01 11.30
N ALA A 158 6.60 5.93 11.20
CA ALA A 158 6.07 6.42 9.93
C ALA A 158 7.18 7.08 9.09
N GLN A 159 8.00 7.92 9.71
CA GLN A 159 9.14 8.56 9.06
C GLN A 159 10.16 7.53 8.54
N VAL A 160 10.58 6.57 9.39
CA VAL A 160 11.52 5.51 8.98
C VAL A 160 10.92 4.65 7.87
N SER A 161 9.65 4.26 8.00
CA SER A 161 8.95 3.46 6.98
C SER A 161 8.88 4.20 5.65
N PHE A 162 8.58 5.50 5.67
CA PHE A 162 8.52 6.32 4.46
C PHE A 162 9.86 6.35 3.75
N MET A 163 10.92 6.75 4.48
CA MET A 163 12.26 6.87 3.91
C MET A 163 12.80 5.54 3.41
N SER A 164 12.58 4.46 4.18
CA SER A 164 12.94 3.10 3.78
C SER A 164 12.21 2.68 2.51
N SER A 165 10.90 2.97 2.40
CA SER A 165 10.11 2.60 1.23
C SER A 165 10.56 3.34 -0.03
N VAL A 166 10.86 4.63 0.08
CA VAL A 166 11.39 5.44 -1.02
C VAL A 166 12.72 4.88 -1.50
N ALA A 167 13.65 4.63 -0.58
CA ALA A 167 14.97 4.09 -0.92
C ALA A 167 14.87 2.69 -1.56
N ALA A 168 14.03 1.82 -1.02
CA ALA A 168 13.79 0.48 -1.56
C ALA A 168 13.21 0.50 -2.98
N LEU A 169 12.18 1.32 -3.22
CA LEU A 169 11.58 1.45 -4.54
C LEU A 169 12.56 2.02 -5.58
N GLN A 170 13.41 2.96 -5.17
CA GLN A 170 14.47 3.47 -6.04
C GLN A 170 15.47 2.38 -6.43
N GLU A 171 15.85 1.50 -5.50
CA GLU A 171 16.73 0.36 -5.84
C GLU A 171 16.06 -0.67 -6.74
N LEU A 172 14.78 -0.98 -6.52
CA LEU A 172 14.02 -1.81 -7.45
C LEU A 172 13.97 -1.18 -8.85
N GLY A 173 13.76 0.14 -8.92
CA GLY A 173 13.83 0.90 -10.17
C GLY A 173 15.15 0.71 -10.91
N LYS A 174 16.28 0.85 -10.22
CA LYS A 174 17.61 0.66 -10.81
C LYS A 174 17.85 -0.77 -11.29
N LYS A 175 17.36 -1.77 -10.53
CA LYS A 175 17.61 -3.19 -10.79
C LYS A 175 16.75 -3.76 -11.91
N TYR A 176 15.49 -3.31 -12.01
CA TYR A 176 14.50 -3.96 -12.87
C TYR A 176 13.98 -3.08 -14.02
N VAL A 177 14.08 -1.75 -13.95
CA VAL A 177 13.56 -0.86 -14.99
C VAL A 177 14.63 -0.63 -16.06
N GLY A 178 14.30 -0.87 -17.33
CA GLY A 178 15.17 -0.58 -18.47
C GLY A 178 15.51 0.91 -18.59
N ALA A 179 16.66 1.23 -19.17
CA ALA A 179 17.16 2.61 -19.27
C ALA A 179 16.16 3.56 -19.96
N GLU A 180 15.42 3.05 -20.95
CA GLU A 180 14.36 3.72 -21.70
C GLU A 180 13.12 4.10 -20.86
N HIS A 181 13.00 3.55 -19.65
CA HIS A 181 11.87 3.79 -18.75
C HIS A 181 12.27 4.47 -17.43
N GLN A 182 13.56 4.73 -17.22
CA GLN A 182 14.08 5.31 -15.97
C GLN A 182 13.49 6.68 -15.66
N GLU A 183 13.39 7.59 -16.62
CA GLU A 183 12.81 8.93 -16.41
C GLU A 183 11.34 8.83 -15.97
N ARG A 184 10.57 7.96 -16.63
CA ARG A 184 9.17 7.71 -16.29
C ARG A 184 9.01 7.11 -14.90
N PHE A 185 9.88 6.17 -14.54
CA PHE A 185 9.86 5.59 -13.19
C PHE A 185 10.27 6.63 -12.13
N GLN A 186 11.25 7.47 -12.42
CA GLN A 186 11.65 8.55 -11.52
C GLN A 186 10.50 9.53 -11.27
N ALA A 187 9.76 9.93 -12.30
CA ALA A 187 8.57 10.77 -12.14
C ALA A 187 7.53 10.12 -11.21
N LEU A 188 7.25 8.82 -11.39
CA LEU A 188 6.36 8.08 -10.49
C LEU A 188 6.88 8.06 -9.04
N MET A 189 8.19 7.96 -8.84
CA MET A 189 8.78 7.99 -7.50
C MET A 189 8.70 9.37 -6.85
N GLU A 190 8.78 10.45 -7.63
CA GLU A 190 8.52 11.80 -7.11
C GLU A 190 7.05 11.96 -6.71
N ASP A 191 6.10 11.46 -7.51
CA ASP A 191 4.68 11.43 -7.12
C ASP A 191 4.48 10.68 -5.79
N TYR A 192 5.10 9.50 -5.64
CA TYR A 192 5.03 8.71 -4.42
C TYR A 192 5.59 9.46 -3.20
N LYS A 193 6.75 10.11 -3.38
CA LYS A 193 7.39 10.90 -2.31
C LYS A 193 6.53 12.07 -1.91
N GLU A 194 6.06 12.87 -2.86
CA GLU A 194 5.27 14.06 -2.60
C GLU A 194 3.97 13.72 -1.86
N HIS A 195 3.25 12.70 -2.36
CA HIS A 195 2.00 12.26 -1.76
C HIS A 195 2.18 11.83 -0.30
N ASN A 196 3.20 11.00 -0.03
CA ASN A 196 3.39 10.43 1.30
C ASN A 196 4.12 11.38 2.26
N ALA A 197 5.00 12.26 1.79
CA ALA A 197 5.72 13.21 2.64
C ALA A 197 4.76 14.12 3.40
N ALA A 198 3.70 14.61 2.74
CA ALA A 198 2.68 15.42 3.37
C ALA A 198 1.94 14.66 4.48
N ASN A 199 1.54 13.42 4.22
CA ASN A 199 0.82 12.59 5.17
C ASN A 199 1.70 12.21 6.37
N VAL A 200 2.96 11.87 6.13
CA VAL A 200 3.94 11.53 7.18
C VAL A 200 4.27 12.74 8.05
N ALA A 201 4.45 13.92 7.45
CA ALA A 201 4.75 15.14 8.21
C ALA A 201 3.65 15.54 9.20
N GLN A 202 2.39 15.19 8.89
CA GLN A 202 1.23 15.45 9.75
C GLN A 202 0.84 14.24 10.59
N HIS A 203 1.55 13.12 10.45
CA HIS A 203 1.17 11.87 11.10
C HIS A 203 1.39 11.94 12.61
N ILE A 204 0.35 11.57 13.34
CA ILE A 204 0.39 11.34 14.77
C ILE A 204 -0.52 10.14 15.06
N SER A 205 0.03 9.14 15.74
CA SER A 205 -0.81 8.00 16.13
C SER A 205 -1.89 8.42 17.13
N ILE A 206 -3.03 7.74 17.15
CA ILE A 206 -4.08 7.92 18.16
C ILE A 206 -3.50 7.75 19.57
N ARG A 207 -2.54 6.84 19.76
CA ARG A 207 -1.84 6.65 21.04
C ARG A 207 -0.99 7.86 21.43
N GLU A 208 -0.24 8.45 20.48
CA GLU A 208 0.55 9.66 20.72
C GLU A 208 -0.34 10.86 20.99
N LEU A 209 -1.43 11.02 20.22
CA LEU A 209 -2.42 12.07 20.43
C LEU A 209 -3.09 11.95 21.80
N ALA A 210 -3.49 10.74 22.20
CA ALA A 210 -4.03 10.48 23.52
C ALA A 210 -3.01 10.80 24.62
N ALA A 211 -1.76 10.38 24.44
CA ALA A 211 -0.68 10.66 25.40
C ALA A 211 -0.40 12.16 25.55
N GLN A 212 -0.41 12.93 24.46
CA GLN A 212 -0.28 14.39 24.48
C GLN A 212 -1.46 15.04 25.22
N ASN A 213 -2.70 14.63 24.93
CA ASN A 213 -3.88 15.15 25.60
C ASN A 213 -3.89 14.82 27.11
N MET A 214 -3.39 13.64 27.50
CA MET A 214 -3.28 13.24 28.91
C MET A 214 -2.24 14.06 29.70
N GLN A 215 -1.33 14.77 29.05
CA GLN A 215 -0.36 15.63 29.75
C GLN A 215 -1.03 16.75 30.55
N GLN A 216 -2.18 17.23 30.09
CA GLN A 216 -2.93 18.31 30.72
C GLN A 216 -3.62 17.89 32.02
N PHE A 217 -3.80 16.58 32.24
CA PHE A 217 -4.43 16.05 33.44
C PHE A 217 -3.38 15.64 34.47
N PRO A 218 -3.46 16.15 35.72
CA PRO A 218 -2.61 15.67 36.79
C PRO A 218 -2.86 14.18 36.98
N MET A 219 -1.78 13.40 37.04
CA MET A 219 -1.85 11.97 37.33
C MET A 219 -2.62 11.79 38.65
N SER A 220 -3.76 11.10 38.61
CA SER A 220 -4.49 10.77 39.83
C SER A 220 -3.62 9.86 40.69
N ASN A 221 -3.30 10.31 41.90
CA ASN A 221 -2.58 9.56 42.94
C ASN A 221 -3.35 8.32 43.44
N ALA A 222 -4.46 7.97 42.80
CA ALA A 222 -5.37 6.92 43.22
C ALA A 222 -4.73 5.57 42.92
N SER A 223 -4.18 4.97 43.99
CA SER A 223 -3.30 3.80 44.02
C SER A 223 -1.85 4.12 43.62
N GLY A 224 -0.90 3.94 44.56
CA GLY A 224 0.53 4.20 44.38
C GLY A 224 1.25 3.31 43.35
N TYR A 225 0.52 2.77 42.38
CA TYR A 225 1.03 2.03 41.24
C TYR A 225 1.18 2.98 40.05
N ARG A 226 2.33 3.64 39.97
CA ARG A 226 2.80 4.19 38.69
C ARG A 226 3.29 3.00 37.87
N SER A 227 2.68 2.71 36.73
CA SER A 227 3.33 1.78 35.80
C SER A 227 4.51 2.50 35.15
N ASN A 228 5.68 1.85 35.07
CA ASN A 228 6.83 2.40 34.37
C ASN A 228 6.48 2.75 32.90
N THR A 229 5.52 2.03 32.33
CA THR A 229 4.96 2.25 31.00
C THR A 229 4.28 3.62 30.85
N GLU A 230 3.44 4.03 31.81
CA GLU A 230 2.78 5.35 31.77
C GLU A 230 3.78 6.50 31.84
N ALA A 231 4.85 6.35 32.63
CA ALA A 231 5.93 7.32 32.68
C ALA A 231 6.64 7.42 31.32
N ALA A 232 6.96 6.28 30.69
CA ALA A 232 7.57 6.25 29.36
C ALA A 232 6.68 6.92 28.30
N ILE A 233 5.38 6.62 28.30
CA ILE A 233 4.41 7.24 27.38
C ILE A 233 4.38 8.76 27.53
N ARG A 234 4.32 9.27 28.77
CA ARG A 234 4.32 10.71 29.03
C ARG A 234 5.63 11.38 28.61
N THR A 235 6.77 10.74 28.88
CA THR A 235 8.08 11.22 28.42
C THR A 235 8.08 11.36 26.90
N LEU A 236 7.72 10.30 26.16
CA LEU A 236 7.69 10.32 24.70
C LEU A 236 6.76 11.40 24.14
N ALA A 237 5.56 11.54 24.71
CA ALA A 237 4.61 12.56 24.29
C ALA A 237 5.09 14.00 24.56
N SER A 238 6.06 14.21 25.46
CA SER A 238 6.59 15.54 25.79
C SER A 238 7.76 15.95 24.91
N VAL A 239 8.29 15.02 24.11
CA VAL A 239 9.42 15.29 23.22
C VAL A 239 8.94 16.13 22.04
N THR A 240 9.52 17.31 21.91
CA THR A 240 9.39 18.17 20.74
C THR A 240 10.76 18.34 20.09
N HIS A 241 10.78 18.46 18.77
CA HIS A 241 12.01 18.64 18.00
C HIS A 241 11.96 19.97 17.25
N SER A 242 13.10 20.65 17.19
CA SER A 242 13.28 21.73 16.24
C SER A 242 13.33 21.18 14.81
N GLN A 243 13.17 22.06 13.82
CA GLN A 243 13.35 21.70 12.42
C GLN A 243 14.75 21.13 12.16
N GLU A 244 15.80 21.75 12.71
CA GLU A 244 17.20 21.30 12.57
C GLU A 244 17.43 19.90 13.14
N GLN A 245 16.82 19.57 14.29
CA GLN A 245 16.90 18.24 14.88
C GLN A 245 16.24 17.18 14.00
N THR A 246 15.06 17.50 13.46
CA THR A 246 14.33 16.65 12.52
C THR A 246 15.14 16.44 11.22
N GLU A 247 15.71 17.50 10.64
CA GLU A 247 16.55 17.42 9.45
C GLU A 247 17.82 16.59 9.69
N THR A 248 18.45 16.74 10.85
CA THR A 248 19.62 15.94 11.24
C THR A 248 19.27 14.45 11.31
N TYR A 249 18.16 14.11 11.96
CA TYR A 249 17.65 12.74 12.03
C TYR A 249 17.34 12.17 10.64
N HIS A 250 16.70 12.95 9.78
CA HIS A 250 16.43 12.52 8.40
C HIS A 250 17.73 12.27 7.63
N ASN A 251 18.72 13.15 7.73
CA ASN A 251 20.00 12.98 7.04
C ASN A 251 20.76 11.75 7.55
N GLU A 252 20.67 11.44 8.84
CA GLU A 252 21.22 10.20 9.41
C GLU A 252 20.55 8.97 8.79
N LEU A 253 19.21 8.93 8.77
CA LEU A 253 18.46 7.82 8.16
C LEU A 253 18.79 7.65 6.68
N LEU A 254 18.84 8.73 5.90
CA LEU A 254 19.24 8.69 4.48
C LEU A 254 20.64 8.07 4.33
N SER A 255 21.60 8.49 5.16
CA SER A 255 22.94 7.92 5.15
C SER A 255 22.95 6.42 5.44
N LEU A 256 22.13 5.95 6.39
CA LEU A 256 22.01 4.53 6.72
C LEU A 256 21.39 3.73 5.57
N PHE A 257 20.35 4.23 4.91
CA PHE A 257 19.79 3.55 3.73
C PHE A 257 20.77 3.54 2.55
N GLU A 258 21.58 4.59 2.35
CA GLU A 258 22.66 4.57 1.36
C GLU A 258 23.74 3.54 1.68
N GLN A 259 24.04 3.28 2.96
CA GLN A 259 24.96 2.20 3.37
C GLN A 259 24.41 0.82 3.00
N ILE A 260 23.09 0.60 3.10
CA ILE A 260 22.45 -0.66 2.66
C ILE A 260 22.66 -0.85 1.16
N LYS A 261 22.40 0.19 0.38
CA LYS A 261 22.51 0.18 -1.09
C LYS A 261 23.92 -0.13 -1.59
N LYS A 262 24.93 0.25 -0.81
CA LYS A 262 26.35 0.07 -1.13
C LYS A 262 26.96 -1.19 -0.51
N ASP A 263 26.18 -1.97 0.24
CA ASP A 263 26.64 -3.13 1.00
C ASP A 263 27.87 -2.82 1.88
N GLU A 264 27.90 -1.63 2.50
CA GLU A 264 29.05 -1.18 3.30
C GLU A 264 29.17 -1.94 4.63
N LYS A 265 28.04 -2.45 5.16
CA LYS A 265 27.94 -3.17 6.42
C LYS A 265 26.84 -4.24 6.33
N PRO A 266 26.89 -5.29 7.17
CA PRO A 266 25.79 -6.25 7.27
C PRO A 266 24.46 -5.56 7.54
N LEU A 267 23.42 -5.92 6.77
CA LEU A 267 22.08 -5.34 6.87
C LEU A 267 21.55 -5.27 8.31
N ARG A 268 21.76 -6.33 9.09
CA ARG A 268 21.36 -6.39 10.50
C ARG A 268 22.01 -5.30 11.35
N SER A 269 23.28 -4.97 11.09
CA SER A 269 23.99 -3.92 11.80
C SER A 269 23.43 -2.55 11.46
N ILE A 270 23.15 -2.29 10.17
CA ILE A 270 22.55 -1.03 9.74
C ILE A 270 21.15 -0.85 10.33
N PHE A 271 20.34 -1.92 10.36
CA PHE A 271 19.02 -1.87 11.00
C PHE A 271 19.08 -1.67 12.51
N GLU A 272 20.14 -2.14 13.18
CA GLU A 272 20.37 -1.79 14.58
C GLU A 272 20.68 -0.29 14.74
N GLU A 273 21.49 0.29 13.85
CA GLU A 273 21.77 1.74 13.82
C GLU A 273 20.49 2.56 13.57
N ILE A 274 19.67 2.18 12.58
CA ILE A 274 18.36 2.80 12.31
C ILE A 274 17.47 2.76 13.56
N LYS A 275 17.40 1.60 14.22
CA LYS A 275 16.60 1.44 15.43
C LYS A 275 17.10 2.32 16.57
N GLN A 276 18.42 2.41 16.78
CA GLN A 276 18.97 3.27 17.84
C GLN A 276 18.74 4.76 17.52
N SER A 277 18.89 5.18 16.26
CA SER A 277 18.58 6.55 15.83
C SER A 277 17.11 6.89 16.07
N MET A 278 16.18 6.00 15.69
CA MET A 278 14.74 6.16 15.96
C MET A 278 14.45 6.25 17.47
N PHE A 279 15.09 5.42 18.30
CA PHE A 279 14.91 5.47 19.76
C PHE A 279 15.45 6.77 20.36
N ALA A 280 16.60 7.24 19.90
CA ALA A 280 17.22 8.48 20.34
C ALA A 280 16.34 9.68 19.96
N HIS A 281 15.86 9.73 18.72
CA HIS A 281 14.95 10.77 18.25
C HIS A 281 13.64 10.76 19.04
N ALA A 282 12.89 9.65 19.03
CA ALA A 282 11.60 9.53 19.70
C ALA A 282 11.63 9.90 21.20
N SER A 283 12.75 9.65 21.88
CA SER A 283 12.92 9.94 23.31
C SER A 283 13.59 11.27 23.64
N GLY A 284 13.95 12.08 22.64
CA GLY A 284 14.71 13.31 22.87
C GLY A 284 16.05 13.03 23.56
N ASN A 285 16.69 11.91 23.21
CA ASN A 285 17.89 11.34 23.84
C ASN A 285 17.73 10.86 25.30
N GLN A 286 16.50 10.79 25.83
CA GLN A 286 16.23 10.26 27.18
C GLN A 286 16.02 8.74 27.16
N VAL A 287 16.99 8.02 26.61
CA VAL A 287 16.82 6.60 26.29
C VAL A 287 16.98 5.73 27.55
N THR A 288 15.86 5.34 28.18
CA THR A 288 15.82 4.34 29.26
C THR A 288 15.45 2.94 28.76
N SER A 289 15.74 1.88 29.52
CA SER A 289 15.34 0.51 29.17
C SER A 289 13.82 0.36 29.01
N THR A 290 13.05 1.04 29.84
CA THR A 290 11.58 1.08 29.75
C THR A 290 11.11 1.76 28.47
N ILE A 291 11.71 2.90 28.10
CA ILE A 291 11.38 3.61 26.86
C ILE A 291 11.73 2.74 25.64
N LYS A 292 12.93 2.14 25.62
CA LYS A 292 13.33 1.20 24.57
C LYS A 292 12.33 0.05 24.44
N ALA A 293 11.93 -0.57 25.56
CA ALA A 293 10.99 -1.67 25.57
C ALA A 293 9.60 -1.25 25.05
N TYR A 294 9.14 -0.05 25.43
CA TYR A 294 7.87 0.48 24.94
C TYR A 294 7.88 0.73 23.43
N ILE A 295 8.89 1.43 22.92
CA ILE A 295 9.03 1.68 21.48
C ILE A 295 9.20 0.36 20.73
N GLN A 296 10.01 -0.57 21.25
CA GLN A 296 10.20 -1.89 20.63
C GLN A 296 8.89 -2.70 20.56
N ASN A 297 8.05 -2.65 21.58
CA ASN A 297 6.76 -3.34 21.57
C ASN A 297 5.81 -2.72 20.54
N ARG A 298 5.80 -1.38 20.44
CA ARG A 298 4.94 -0.64 19.52
C ARG A 298 5.38 -0.77 18.06
N ASP A 299 6.64 -0.45 17.78
CA ASP A 299 7.16 -0.23 16.43
C ASP A 299 8.07 -1.39 15.94
N GLY A 300 8.28 -2.42 16.77
CA GLY A 300 9.22 -3.50 16.46
C GLY A 300 8.80 -4.37 15.27
N GLN A 301 7.49 -4.56 15.07
CA GLN A 301 6.98 -5.29 13.91
C GLN A 301 7.29 -4.55 12.62
N GLU A 302 7.13 -3.22 12.63
CA GLU A 302 7.44 -2.36 11.50
C GLU A 302 8.92 -2.45 11.13
N LEU A 303 9.82 -2.24 12.10
CA LEU A 303 11.26 -2.37 11.87
C LEU A 303 11.65 -3.76 11.33
N SER A 304 11.00 -4.81 11.83
CA SER A 304 11.23 -6.18 11.35
C SER A 304 10.76 -6.37 9.91
N ARG A 305 9.62 -5.78 9.53
CA ARG A 305 9.12 -5.76 8.15
C ARG A 305 10.09 -5.04 7.23
N LEU A 306 10.55 -3.85 7.63
CA LEU A 306 11.54 -3.07 6.86
C LEU A 306 12.79 -3.91 6.58
N GLN A 307 13.39 -4.49 7.62
CA GLN A 307 14.56 -5.35 7.46
C GLN A 307 14.28 -6.55 6.55
N SER A 308 13.11 -7.18 6.71
CA SER A 308 12.73 -8.37 5.94
C SER A 308 12.59 -8.10 4.45
N TYR A 309 12.07 -6.94 4.04
CA TYR A 309 12.00 -6.64 2.61
C TYR A 309 13.35 -6.23 2.03
N TRP A 310 14.22 -5.56 2.80
CA TRP A 310 15.56 -5.23 2.34
C TRP A 310 16.42 -6.47 2.13
N GLN A 311 16.14 -7.57 2.84
CA GLN A 311 16.78 -8.87 2.56
C GLN A 311 16.39 -9.49 1.21
N LYS A 312 15.27 -9.04 0.61
CA LYS A 312 14.72 -9.56 -0.65
C LYS A 312 15.12 -8.72 -1.87
N ILE A 313 15.65 -7.50 -1.66
CA ILE A 313 16.08 -6.56 -2.70
C ILE A 313 17.51 -6.90 -3.11
#